data_AF-A0A0L0UIA2-F1
#
_entry.id   AF-A0A0L0UIA2-F1
#
_cell.length_a   1.000
_cell.length_b   1.000
_cell.length_c   1.000
_cell.angle_alpha   90.00
_cell.angle_beta   90.00
_cell.angle_gamma   90.00
#
_symmetry.space_group_name_H-M   'P 1'
#
loop_
_entity.id
_entity.type
_entity.pdbx_description
1 polymer ?
#
loop_
_entity_poly.entity_id
_entity_poly.type
_entity_poly.pdbx_seq_one_letter_code
_entity_poly.pdbx_strand_id
1 'polypeptide(L)'
;MKAKRSGIKLPPSVAEQRILDAKDASAQTSIMDHFQAKPAFVNRVLNQMIMIWQVRQALPWTRIEDPYLRAAFIYSNTKAVLYARRWAADESKKLYSMLKSHVFEELKVNDPSI
;
A
#
# COMPACT_ATOMS: atom_id res chain seq x y z
N MET A 1 -20.44 -31.44 61.80
CA MET A 1 -21.12 -30.38 61.01
C MET A 1 -20.09 -29.44 60.36
N LYS A 2 -19.54 -29.77 59.19
CA LYS A 2 -18.90 -28.77 58.28
C LYS A 2 -18.49 -29.42 56.95
N ALA A 3 -19.43 -29.53 56.01
CA ALA A 3 -19.13 -29.97 54.64
C ALA A 3 -20.10 -29.38 53.59
N LYS A 4 -20.59 -28.14 53.79
CA LYS A 4 -21.52 -27.47 52.86
C LYS A 4 -21.26 -25.96 52.68
N ARG A 5 -20.00 -25.52 52.62
CA ARG A 5 -19.68 -24.08 52.41
C ARG A 5 -18.58 -23.82 51.39
N SER A 6 -18.52 -24.64 50.35
CA SER A 6 -17.73 -24.33 49.16
C SER A 6 -18.69 -24.41 47.98
N GLY A 7 -19.38 -23.30 47.71
CA GLY A 7 -20.22 -23.17 46.52
C GLY A 7 -19.37 -23.44 45.28
N ILE A 8 -19.89 -24.23 44.35
CA ILE A 8 -19.24 -24.50 43.08
C ILE A 8 -19.06 -23.16 42.36
N LYS A 9 -17.81 -22.83 42.02
CA LYS A 9 -17.52 -21.68 41.16
C LYS A 9 -17.93 -22.06 39.74
N LEU A 10 -19.16 -21.73 39.38
CA LEU A 10 -19.63 -21.86 38.01
C LEU A 10 -18.89 -20.83 37.14
N PRO A 11 -18.43 -21.21 35.94
CA PRO A 11 -17.93 -20.24 34.99
C PRO A 11 -19.03 -19.21 34.68
N PRO A 12 -18.66 -17.95 34.42
CA PRO A 12 -19.62 -16.90 34.13
C PRO A 12 -20.51 -17.30 32.95
N SER A 13 -21.79 -16.93 33.05
CA SER A 13 -22.73 -17.16 31.96
C SER A 13 -22.35 -16.33 30.74
N VAL A 14 -22.80 -16.75 29.55
CA VAL A 14 -22.56 -16.00 28.30
C VAL A 14 -23.08 -14.56 28.38
N ALA A 15 -24.14 -14.32 29.16
CA ALA A 15 -24.66 -12.97 29.40
C ALA A 15 -23.71 -12.14 30.26
N GLU A 16 -23.15 -12.71 31.33
CA GLU A 16 -22.15 -12.04 32.16
C GLU A 16 -20.85 -11.80 31.40
N GLN A 17 -20.44 -12.76 30.57
CA GLN A 17 -19.27 -12.63 29.70
C GLN A 17 -19.41 -11.43 28.75
N ARG A 18 -20.58 -11.29 28.10
CA ARG A 18 -20.86 -10.14 27.21
C ARG A 18 -20.85 -8.80 27.93
N ILE A 19 -21.25 -8.76 29.21
CA ILE A 19 -21.24 -7.54 30.02
C ILE A 19 -19.79 -7.17 30.42
N LEU A 20 -18.95 -8.18 30.68
CA LEU A 20 -17.52 -7.98 30.94
C LEU A 20 -16.80 -7.51 29.67
N ASP A 21 -17.05 -8.16 28.53
CA ASP A 21 -16.49 -7.78 27.23
C ASP A 21 -16.95 -6.36 26.79
N ALA A 22 -18.19 -5.96 27.16
CA ALA A 22 -18.69 -4.61 26.93
C ALA A 22 -18.10 -3.56 27.89
N LYS A 23 -17.62 -3.96 29.07
CA LYS A 23 -16.88 -3.08 29.99
C LYS A 23 -15.42 -2.89 29.56
N ASP A 24 -14.84 -3.87 28.86
CA ASP A 24 -13.54 -3.78 28.19
C ASP A 24 -13.61 -3.15 26.77
N ALA A 25 -14.75 -2.54 26.42
CA ALA A 25 -14.97 -1.86 25.13
C ALA A 25 -14.13 -0.60 24.90
N SER A 26 -13.12 -0.32 25.73
CA SER A 26 -12.05 0.63 25.40
C SER A 26 -11.06 0.06 24.36
N ALA A 27 -11.12 -1.24 24.08
CA ALA A 27 -10.29 -1.93 23.10
C ALA A 27 -11.06 -2.46 21.88
N GLN A 28 -12.34 -2.10 21.70
CA GLN A 28 -13.01 -2.32 20.42
C GLN A 28 -12.50 -1.27 19.44
N THR A 29 -11.43 -1.63 18.74
CA THR A 29 -11.03 -0.98 17.47
C THR A 29 -12.31 -0.89 16.65
N SER A 30 -12.78 0.33 16.43
CA SER A 30 -14.04 0.55 15.74
C SER A 30 -13.91 -0.11 14.36
N ILE A 31 -14.99 -0.62 13.76
CA ILE A 31 -14.95 -1.04 12.36
C ILE A 31 -14.38 0.13 11.50
N MET A 32 -14.57 1.38 11.92
CA MET A 32 -13.93 2.58 11.36
C MET A 32 -12.39 2.59 11.42
N ASP A 33 -11.77 2.00 12.44
CA ASP A 33 -10.30 1.87 12.51
C ASP A 33 -9.76 0.88 11.48
N HIS A 34 -10.58 -0.08 11.02
CA HIS A 34 -10.24 -0.92 9.85
C HIS A 34 -10.48 -0.19 8.53
N PHE A 35 -11.35 0.83 8.52
CA PHE A 35 -11.47 1.81 7.45
C PHE A 35 -10.48 2.98 7.65
N GLN A 36 -9.25 2.68 8.09
CA GLN A 36 -8.13 3.63 7.94
C GLN A 36 -8.25 4.27 6.56
N ALA A 37 -8.46 5.59 6.55
CA ALA A 37 -8.71 6.34 5.34
C ALA A 37 -7.61 5.98 4.33
N LYS A 38 -7.97 5.21 3.29
CA LYS A 38 -7.01 4.80 2.28
C LYS A 38 -6.33 6.07 1.79
N PRO A 39 -4.98 6.11 1.73
CA PRO A 39 -4.27 7.30 1.31
C PRO A 39 -4.87 7.78 -0.02
N ALA A 40 -5.08 9.09 -0.13
CA ALA A 40 -5.72 9.67 -1.29
C ALA A 40 -4.99 9.20 -2.56
N PHE A 41 -5.75 8.81 -3.58
CA PHE A 41 -5.17 8.32 -4.82
C PHE A 41 -4.23 9.37 -5.45
N VAL A 42 -2.96 9.00 -5.65
CA VAL A 42 -1.94 9.89 -6.25
C VAL A 42 -1.65 9.44 -7.68
N ASN A 43 -2.16 10.17 -8.67
CA ASN A 43 -2.00 9.83 -10.08
C ASN A 43 -0.54 9.76 -10.53
N ARG A 44 0.34 10.57 -9.92
CA ARG A 44 1.77 10.54 -10.21
C ARG A 44 2.39 9.18 -9.87
N VAL A 45 2.03 8.60 -8.72
CA VAL A 45 2.57 7.30 -8.29
C VAL A 45 2.09 6.19 -9.23
N LEU A 46 0.83 6.22 -9.66
CA LEU A 46 0.33 5.31 -10.70
C LEU A 46 1.21 5.39 -11.96
N ASN A 47 1.44 6.60 -12.48
CA ASN A 47 2.20 6.79 -13.71
C ASN A 47 3.66 6.34 -13.58
N GLN A 48 4.28 6.52 -12.42
CA GLN A 48 5.61 5.97 -12.14
C GLN A 48 5.60 4.43 -12.14
N MET A 49 4.57 3.81 -11.55
CA MET A 49 4.37 2.36 -11.56
C MET A 49 4.27 1.81 -13.00
N ILE A 50 3.47 2.46 -13.84
CA ILE A 50 3.29 2.08 -15.25
C ILE A 50 4.59 2.26 -16.03
N MET A 51 5.31 3.36 -15.82
CA MET A 51 6.62 3.58 -16.45
C MET A 51 7.62 2.47 -16.08
N ILE A 52 7.71 2.08 -14.81
CA ILE A 52 8.57 0.99 -14.35
C ILE A 52 8.16 -0.34 -15.00
N TRP A 53 6.86 -0.62 -15.09
CA TRP A 53 6.34 -1.80 -15.80
C TRP A 53 6.75 -1.80 -17.28
N GLN A 54 6.65 -0.66 -17.97
CA GLN A 54 7.10 -0.53 -19.36
C GLN A 54 8.59 -0.83 -19.51
N VAL A 55 9.45 -0.25 -18.66
CA VAL A 55 10.90 -0.53 -18.67
C VAL A 55 11.16 -2.01 -18.48
N ARG A 56 10.54 -2.63 -17.47
CA ARG A 56 10.74 -4.05 -17.14
C ARG A 56 10.31 -4.99 -18.25
N GLN A 57 9.27 -4.64 -19.00
CA GLN A 57 8.74 -5.45 -20.10
C GLN A 57 9.30 -5.03 -21.48
N ALA A 58 10.29 -4.12 -21.52
CA ALA A 58 10.85 -3.55 -22.74
C ALA A 58 9.78 -3.02 -23.72
N LEU A 59 8.68 -2.47 -23.19
CA LEU A 59 7.57 -1.99 -24.00
C LEU A 59 7.83 -0.59 -24.57
N PRO A 60 7.40 -0.29 -25.81
CA PRO A 60 7.45 1.05 -26.34
C PRO A 60 6.69 2.06 -25.48
N TRP A 61 7.23 3.27 -25.34
CA TRP A 61 6.56 4.35 -24.60
C TRP A 61 5.20 4.72 -25.17
N THR A 62 4.98 4.51 -26.47
CA THR A 62 3.70 4.72 -27.16
C THR A 62 2.59 3.80 -26.64
N ARG A 63 2.92 2.69 -25.95
CA ARG A 63 1.92 1.73 -25.47
C ARG A 63 0.94 2.33 -24.44
N ILE A 64 1.32 3.38 -23.70
CA ILE A 64 0.42 4.09 -22.77
C ILE A 64 -0.61 4.97 -23.46
N GLU A 65 -0.43 5.20 -24.77
CA GLU A 65 -1.38 5.96 -25.59
C GLU A 65 -2.46 5.06 -26.18
N ASP A 66 -2.42 3.75 -25.90
CA ASP A 66 -3.46 2.82 -26.27
C ASP A 66 -4.83 3.23 -25.69
N PRO A 67 -5.86 3.35 -26.54
CA PRO A 67 -7.17 3.88 -26.12
C PRO A 67 -7.90 2.92 -25.17
N TYR A 68 -7.76 1.61 -25.35
CA TYR A 68 -8.40 0.62 -24.48
C TYR A 68 -7.75 0.60 -23.11
N LEU A 69 -6.42 0.70 -23.06
CA LEU A 69 -5.69 0.83 -21.80
C LEU A 69 -6.13 2.07 -21.03
N ARG A 70 -6.20 3.23 -21.70
CA ARG A 70 -6.70 4.48 -21.08
C ARG A 70 -8.12 4.34 -20.57
N ALA A 71 -9.00 3.74 -21.36
CA ALA A 71 -10.38 3.50 -20.97
C ALA A 71 -10.46 2.58 -19.73
N ALA A 72 -9.65 1.53 -19.66
CA ALA A 72 -9.62 0.63 -18.51
C ALA A 72 -9.20 1.34 -17.21
N PHE A 73 -8.17 2.21 -17.27
CA PHE A 73 -7.78 3.01 -16.11
C PHE A 73 -8.85 4.01 -15.69
N ILE A 74 -9.45 4.73 -16.64
CA ILE A 74 -10.53 5.69 -16.33
C ILE A 74 -11.76 4.96 -15.78
N TYR A 75 -12.09 3.79 -16.31
CA TYR A 75 -13.20 2.95 -15.83
C TYR A 75 -12.98 2.50 -14.38
N SER A 76 -11.76 2.07 -14.04
CA SER A 76 -11.42 1.65 -12.67
C SER A 76 -11.33 2.81 -11.67
N ASN A 77 -10.84 3.98 -12.10
CA ASN A 77 -10.77 5.18 -11.29
C ASN A 77 -10.69 6.43 -12.18
N THR A 78 -11.65 7.34 -12.06
CA THR A 78 -11.70 8.57 -12.85
C THR A 78 -10.49 9.49 -12.66
N LYS A 79 -9.76 9.35 -11.54
CA LYS A 79 -8.51 10.09 -11.27
C LYS A 79 -7.27 9.44 -11.88
N ALA A 80 -7.36 8.20 -12.38
CA ALA A 80 -6.25 7.42 -12.93
C ALA A 80 -5.93 7.79 -14.39
N VAL A 81 -5.54 9.04 -14.62
CA VAL A 81 -5.21 9.53 -15.95
C VAL A 81 -3.76 9.20 -16.30
N LEU A 82 -3.57 8.38 -17.33
CA LEU A 82 -2.24 8.08 -17.86
C LEU A 82 -1.61 9.31 -18.54
N TYR A 83 -0.36 9.59 -18.21
CA TYR A 83 0.43 10.63 -18.87
C TYR A 83 0.86 10.21 -20.28
N ALA A 84 1.37 11.18 -21.05
CA ALA A 84 1.79 10.95 -22.42
C ALA A 84 3.19 10.32 -22.49
N ARG A 85 3.55 9.75 -23.65
CA ARG A 85 4.84 9.04 -23.83
C ARG A 85 6.06 9.88 -23.50
N ARG A 86 6.02 11.20 -23.76
CA ARG A 86 7.13 12.12 -23.44
C ARG A 86 7.41 12.17 -21.95
N TRP A 87 6.36 12.29 -21.14
CA TRP A 87 6.51 12.33 -19.68
C TRP A 87 7.12 11.03 -19.15
N ALA A 88 6.66 9.88 -19.65
CA ALA A 88 7.20 8.58 -19.24
C ALA A 88 8.69 8.44 -19.60
N ALA A 89 9.09 8.93 -20.78
CA ALA A 89 10.49 8.96 -21.20
C ALA A 89 11.35 9.92 -20.35
N ASP A 90 10.84 11.10 -20.03
CA ASP A 90 11.56 12.08 -19.21
C ASP A 90 11.72 11.59 -17.76
N GLU A 91 10.68 10.98 -17.19
CA GLU A 91 10.73 10.44 -15.83
C GLU A 91 11.64 9.19 -15.74
N SER A 92 11.64 8.33 -16.76
CA SER A 92 12.56 7.19 -16.80
C SER A 92 14.02 7.62 -16.92
N LYS A 93 14.31 8.69 -17.68
CA LYS A 93 15.64 9.30 -17.73
C LYS A 93 16.10 9.79 -16.36
N LYS A 94 15.23 10.45 -15.59
CA LYS A 94 15.56 10.88 -14.22
C LYS A 94 15.85 9.69 -13.32
N LEU A 95 15.03 8.64 -13.37
CA LEU A 95 15.23 7.43 -12.60
C LEU A 95 16.58 6.77 -12.92
N TYR A 96 16.92 6.68 -14.21
CA TYR A 96 18.21 6.15 -14.66
C TYR A 96 19.38 6.99 -14.14
N SER A 97 19.30 8.33 -14.26
CA SER A 97 20.36 9.21 -13.75
C SER A 97 20.56 9.06 -12.24
N MET A 98 19.48 8.97 -11.47
CA MET A 98 19.54 8.74 -10.01
C MET A 98 20.23 7.40 -9.70
N LEU A 99 19.78 6.31 -10.33
CA LEU A 99 20.34 4.99 -10.11
C LEU A 99 21.82 4.94 -10.51
N LYS A 100 22.17 5.55 -11.64
CA LYS A 100 23.55 5.67 -12.09
C LYS A 100 24.40 6.36 -11.04
N SER A 101 24.01 7.55 -10.57
CA SER A 101 24.75 8.28 -9.54
C SER A 101 24.96 7.44 -8.29
N HIS A 102 23.92 6.76 -7.82
CA HIS A 102 23.99 5.89 -6.65
C HIS A 102 25.01 4.75 -6.82
N VAL A 103 24.98 4.06 -7.97
CA VAL A 103 25.97 3.00 -8.27
C VAL A 103 27.40 3.56 -8.29
N PHE A 104 27.62 4.73 -8.88
CA PHE A 104 28.96 5.35 -8.88
C PHE A 104 29.41 5.77 -7.47
N GLU A 105 28.50 6.23 -6.62
CA GLU A 105 28.80 6.53 -5.22
C GLU A 105 29.21 5.26 -4.45
N GLU A 106 28.47 4.16 -4.62
CA GLU A 106 28.81 2.87 -4.02
C GLU A 106 30.16 2.33 -4.50
N LEU A 107 30.45 2.47 -5.80
CA LEU A 107 31.73 2.05 -6.36
C LEU A 107 32.90 2.84 -5.79
N LYS A 108 32.77 4.17 -5.64
CA LYS A 108 33.81 5.02 -5.04
C LYS A 108 34.11 4.68 -3.58
N VAL A 109 33.08 4.26 -2.83
CA VAL A 109 33.25 3.81 -1.44
C VAL A 109 34.01 2.48 -1.39
N ASN A 110 33.77 1.59 -2.35
CA ASN A 110 34.34 0.24 -2.36
C ASN A 110 35.71 0.15 -3.06
N ASP A 111 35.99 1.05 -4.01
CA ASP A 111 37.27 1.19 -4.69
C ASP A 111 37.60 2.69 -4.86
N PRO A 112 38.38 3.28 -3.93
CA PRO A 112 38.71 4.71 -3.96
C PRO A 112 39.66 5.10 -5.10
N SER A 113 40.08 4.16 -5.95
CA SER A 113 40.92 4.43 -7.13
C SER A 113 40.15 4.73 -8.42
N ILE A 114 38.80 4.71 -8.37
CA ILE A 114 37.87 5.01 -9.49
C ILE A 114 37.12 6.34 -9.28
#